data_AF-A0AAX3NWA9-F1
#
_entry.id   AF-A0AAX3NWA9-F1
#
_cell.length_a   1.000
_cell.length_b   1.000
_cell.length_c   1.000
_cell.angle_alpha   90.00
_cell.angle_beta   90.00
_cell.angle_gamma   90.00
#
_symmetry.space_group_name_H-M   'P 1'
#
loop_
_entity.id
_entity.type
_entity.pdbx_description
1 polymer ?
#
loop_
_entity_poly.entity_id
_entity_poly.type
_entity_poly.pdbx_seq_one_letter_code
_entity_poly.pdbx_strand_id
1 'polypeptide(L)'
;MNFKFCIFIFAFFSFCTNAGERWAIDCVSGKGTIILDQKNADIVVNSNQIVISTKVVRNDNKMSFFLEGPADLGRGGMMLNWDDFSIDKSIADAEMNGNNINLSWKGFFEKSAFKYVWVSESEFTPPHNKNNVTLMRCK
;
A
#
# COMPACT_ATOMS: atom_id res chain seq x y z
N MET A 1 -62.11 -19.14 4.18
CA MET A 1 -61.17 -18.01 4.03
C MET A 1 -59.76 -18.58 4.14
N ASN A 2 -59.09 -18.79 3.01
CA ASN A 2 -57.80 -19.49 2.95
C ASN A 2 -56.66 -18.50 3.23
N PHE A 3 -55.97 -18.67 4.35
CA PHE A 3 -54.83 -17.85 4.73
C PHE A 3 -53.56 -18.45 4.12
N LYS A 4 -53.06 -17.84 3.03
CA LYS A 4 -51.77 -18.21 2.45
C LYS A 4 -50.65 -17.63 3.32
N PHE A 5 -49.86 -18.52 3.92
CA PHE A 5 -48.63 -18.16 4.62
C PHE A 5 -47.50 -18.02 3.60
N CYS A 6 -47.08 -16.80 3.30
CA CYS A 6 -45.88 -16.55 2.49
C CYS A 6 -44.64 -16.66 3.39
N ILE A 7 -43.86 -17.72 3.19
CA ILE A 7 -42.55 -17.89 3.81
C ILE A 7 -41.58 -16.90 3.17
N PHE A 8 -41.18 -15.88 3.91
CA PHE A 8 -40.10 -14.97 3.53
C PHE A 8 -38.76 -15.65 3.83
N ILE A 9 -38.07 -16.13 2.79
CA ILE A 9 -36.70 -16.62 2.90
C ILE A 9 -35.77 -15.40 2.96
N PHE A 10 -35.29 -15.07 4.16
CA PHE A 10 -34.22 -14.10 4.37
C PHE A 10 -32.90 -14.73 3.89
N ALA A 11 -32.50 -14.45 2.65
CA ALA A 11 -31.18 -14.79 2.17
C ALA A 11 -30.16 -13.86 2.85
N PHE A 12 -29.41 -14.39 3.82
CA PHE A 12 -28.20 -13.77 4.33
C PHE A 12 -27.14 -13.78 3.22
N PHE A 13 -27.08 -12.73 2.43
CA PHE A 13 -25.89 -12.43 1.64
C PHE A 13 -24.77 -12.05 2.62
N SER A 14 -23.95 -13.03 2.99
CA SER A 14 -22.63 -12.74 3.56
C SER A 14 -21.83 -12.00 2.51
N PHE A 15 -21.80 -10.68 2.61
CA PHE A 15 -20.80 -9.87 1.93
C PHE A 15 -19.45 -10.24 2.53
N CYS A 16 -18.67 -11.07 1.84
CA CYS A 16 -17.25 -11.24 2.12
C CYS A 16 -16.57 -9.90 1.79
N THR A 17 -16.51 -8.98 2.75
CA THR A 17 -15.59 -7.85 2.68
C THR A 17 -14.18 -8.45 2.79
N ASN A 18 -13.47 -8.59 1.68
CA ASN A 18 -12.04 -8.91 1.73
C ASN A 18 -11.34 -7.70 2.32
N ALA A 19 -11.06 -7.73 3.62
CA ALA A 19 -10.13 -6.78 4.22
C ALA A 19 -8.74 -7.07 3.62
N GLY A 20 -8.06 -6.02 3.13
CA GLY A 20 -6.73 -6.15 2.54
C GLY A 20 -5.74 -6.80 3.51
N GLU A 21 -4.74 -7.51 2.97
CA GLU A 21 -3.69 -8.13 3.78
C GLU A 21 -2.76 -7.04 4.33
N ARG A 22 -2.58 -7.01 5.65
CA ARG A 22 -1.68 -6.06 6.29
C ARG A 22 -0.26 -6.63 6.39
N TRP A 23 0.70 -5.85 5.90
CA TRP A 23 2.13 -6.14 5.96
C TRP A 23 2.85 -4.97 6.62
N ALA A 24 3.88 -5.21 7.43
CA ALA A 24 4.64 -4.14 8.07
C ALA A 24 6.10 -4.52 8.33
N ILE A 25 6.97 -3.51 8.47
CA ILE A 25 8.33 -3.71 9.01
C ILE A 25 8.22 -4.18 10.48
N ASP A 26 7.30 -3.57 11.22
CA ASP A 26 6.95 -3.97 12.58
C ASP A 26 5.43 -3.87 12.78
N CYS A 27 4.78 -5.02 12.93
CA CYS A 27 3.33 -5.11 13.10
C CYS A 27 2.83 -4.53 14.43
N VAL A 28 3.69 -4.48 15.46
CA VAL A 28 3.33 -3.97 16.80
C VAL A 28 3.27 -2.45 16.80
N SER A 29 4.31 -1.79 16.31
CA SER A 29 4.32 -0.31 16.20
C SER A 29 3.53 0.21 15.00
N GLY A 30 3.32 -0.62 13.97
CA GLY A 30 2.71 -0.21 12.71
C GLY A 30 3.66 0.50 11.75
N LYS A 31 4.96 0.53 12.04
CA LYS A 31 5.97 1.13 11.18
C LYS A 31 6.04 0.43 9.81
N GLY A 32 6.06 1.23 8.75
CA GLY A 32 6.19 0.79 7.36
C GLY A 32 5.06 -0.13 6.95
N THR A 33 3.81 0.27 7.21
CA THR A 33 2.63 -0.54 6.90
C THR A 33 2.26 -0.45 5.41
N ILE A 34 1.94 -1.60 4.81
CA ILE A 34 1.27 -1.75 3.52
C ILE A 34 -0.02 -2.56 3.73
N ILE A 35 -1.15 -2.00 3.30
CA ILE A 35 -2.43 -2.72 3.25
C ILE A 35 -2.66 -3.11 1.80
N LEU A 36 -2.47 -4.39 1.49
CA LEU A 36 -2.46 -4.93 0.14
C LEU A 36 -3.83 -5.53 -0.22
N ASP A 37 -4.45 -5.02 -1.27
CA ASP A 37 -5.62 -5.59 -1.92
C ASP A 37 -5.25 -6.13 -3.33
N GLN A 38 -6.12 -6.93 -3.93
CA GLN A 38 -5.88 -7.67 -5.17
C GLN A 38 -5.23 -6.87 -6.30
N LYS A 39 -5.48 -5.57 -6.43
CA LYS A 39 -4.84 -4.73 -7.45
C LYS A 39 -4.39 -3.37 -6.93
N ASN A 40 -4.60 -3.11 -5.64
CA ASN A 40 -4.36 -1.82 -5.02
C ASN A 40 -3.60 -2.02 -3.71
N ALA A 41 -2.94 -0.99 -3.24
CA ALA A 41 -2.43 -0.98 -1.87
C ALA A 41 -2.40 0.43 -1.31
N ASP A 42 -2.71 0.53 -0.02
CA ASP A 42 -2.41 1.73 0.75
C ASP A 42 -1.08 1.56 1.48
N ILE A 43 -0.22 2.56 1.38
CA ILE A 43 1.14 2.52 1.91
C ILE A 43 1.33 3.69 2.87
N VAL A 44 1.69 3.38 4.12
CA VAL A 44 2.14 4.37 5.10
C VAL A 44 3.61 4.65 4.83
N VAL A 45 3.89 5.70 4.07
CA VAL A 45 5.25 6.08 3.66
C VAL A 45 6.01 6.71 4.82
N ASN A 46 5.34 7.53 5.62
CA ASN A 46 5.89 8.14 6.83
C ASN A 46 4.75 8.39 7.82
N SER A 47 4.84 7.78 9.02
CA SER A 47 3.77 7.83 10.00
C SER A 47 3.37 9.27 10.35
N ASN A 48 2.06 9.53 10.37
CA ASN A 48 1.46 10.84 10.61
C ASN A 48 1.79 11.92 9.56
N GLN A 49 2.50 11.60 8.48
CA GLN A 49 2.86 12.57 7.44
C GLN A 49 2.29 12.21 6.07
N ILE A 50 2.41 10.95 5.65
CA ILE A 50 2.05 10.53 4.28
C ILE A 50 1.52 9.10 4.28
N VAL A 51 0.26 8.95 3.85
CA VAL A 51 -0.32 7.70 3.38
C VAL A 51 -0.70 7.89 1.90
N ILE A 52 -0.35 6.93 1.05
CA ILE A 52 -0.65 6.96 -0.38
C ILE A 52 -1.48 5.75 -0.79
N SER A 53 -2.30 5.93 -1.81
CA SER A 53 -2.92 4.82 -2.56
C SER A 53 -2.10 4.51 -3.80
N THR A 54 -2.04 3.23 -4.13
CA THR A 54 -1.22 2.71 -5.22
C THR A 54 -1.94 1.64 -6.01
N LYS A 55 -1.63 1.59 -7.30
CA LYS A 55 -1.91 0.45 -8.15
C LYS A 55 -0.79 -0.58 -8.05
N VAL A 56 -1.15 -1.85 -7.95
CA VAL A 56 -0.22 -2.98 -7.85
C VAL A 56 -0.26 -3.81 -9.12
N VAL A 57 0.89 -3.91 -9.79
CA VAL A 57 1.09 -4.81 -10.93
C VAL A 57 1.87 -6.03 -10.44
N ARG A 58 1.29 -7.23 -10.59
CA ARG A 58 1.92 -8.50 -10.17
C ARG A 58 2.42 -9.29 -11.36
N ASN A 59 3.57 -9.93 -11.19
CA ASN A 59 4.14 -10.91 -12.11
C ASN A 59 4.83 -12.00 -11.28
N ASP A 60 4.21 -13.18 -11.21
CA ASP A 60 4.61 -14.28 -10.32
C ASP A 60 4.76 -13.82 -8.85
N ASN A 61 5.97 -13.94 -8.28
CA ASN A 61 6.30 -13.53 -6.93
C ASN A 61 6.71 -12.05 -6.83
N LYS A 62 6.69 -11.30 -7.93
CA LYS A 62 7.11 -9.89 -8.00
C LYS A 62 5.92 -8.96 -8.07
N MET A 63 6.07 -7.79 -7.46
CA MET A 63 5.07 -6.72 -7.46
C MET A 63 5.76 -5.38 -7.72
N SER A 64 5.12 -4.54 -8.52
CA SER A 64 5.51 -3.14 -8.69
C SER A 64 4.33 -2.25 -8.28
N PHE A 65 4.64 -1.22 -7.50
CA PHE A 65 3.67 -0.27 -6.96
C PHE A 65 3.78 1.05 -7.72
N PHE A 66 2.65 1.55 -8.19
CA PHE A 66 2.55 2.80 -8.95
C PHE A 66 1.67 3.76 -8.17
N LEU A 67 2.12 5.00 -8.01
CA LEU A 67 1.38 6.03 -7.28
C LEU A 67 0.05 6.33 -7.98
N GLU A 68 -1.04 6.33 -7.23
CA GLU A 68 -2.32 6.91 -7.69
C GLU A 68 -2.53 8.30 -7.08
N GLY A 69 -2.14 8.47 -5.82
CA GLY A 69 -2.20 9.77 -5.14
C GLY A 69 -2.12 9.62 -3.63
N PRO A 70 -2.25 10.74 -2.89
CA PRO A 70 -2.32 10.71 -1.45
C PRO A 70 -3.66 10.16 -0.96
N ALA A 71 -3.63 9.26 0.02
CA ALA A 71 -4.80 8.75 0.71
C ALA A 71 -5.08 9.55 1.99
N ASP A 72 -4.02 9.92 2.71
CA ASP A 72 -4.08 10.78 3.89
C ASP A 72 -2.77 11.57 4.05
N LEU A 73 -2.87 12.84 4.45
CA LEU A 73 -1.74 13.76 4.52
C LEU A 73 -1.67 14.47 5.87
N GLY A 74 -0.51 14.33 6.51
CA GLY A 74 -0.06 15.25 7.55
C GLY A 74 0.63 16.49 6.96
N ARG A 75 1.23 17.29 7.84
CA ARG A 75 1.86 18.56 7.48
C ARG A 75 2.95 18.41 6.41
N GLY A 76 3.82 17.42 6.54
CA GLY A 76 4.90 17.16 5.58
C GLY A 76 4.38 16.79 4.20
N GLY A 77 3.33 15.96 4.14
CA GLY A 77 2.71 15.56 2.88
C GLY A 77 1.94 16.69 2.18
N MET A 78 1.30 17.59 2.93
CA MET A 78 0.59 18.75 2.37
C MET A 78 1.52 19.78 1.69
N MET A 79 2.82 19.75 1.97
CA MET A 79 3.80 20.65 1.35
C MET A 79 4.32 20.15 -0.01
N LEU A 80 3.96 18.93 -0.42
CA LEU A 80 4.44 18.33 -1.66
C LEU A 80 3.55 18.70 -2.84
N ASN A 81 4.17 18.90 -4.00
CA ASN A 81 3.45 19.10 -5.25
C ASN A 81 3.07 17.74 -5.86
N TRP A 82 2.00 17.13 -5.35
CA TRP A 82 1.54 15.80 -5.77
C TRP A 82 1.28 15.69 -7.28
N ASP A 83 0.85 16.77 -7.93
CA ASP A 83 0.60 16.82 -9.37
C ASP A 83 1.89 16.69 -10.20
N ASP A 84 3.06 16.96 -9.62
CA ASP A 84 4.35 16.77 -10.30
C ASP A 84 4.88 15.34 -10.18
N PHE A 85 4.29 14.48 -9.36
CA PHE A 85 4.71 13.09 -9.26
C PHE A 85 4.15 12.26 -10.43
N SER A 86 4.96 11.34 -10.95
CA SER A 86 4.56 10.44 -12.02
C SER A 86 3.78 9.25 -11.50
N ILE A 87 2.64 8.98 -12.13
CA ILE A 87 1.84 7.75 -11.91
C ILE A 87 2.36 6.56 -12.74
N ASP A 88 3.20 6.82 -13.75
CA ASP A 88 3.72 5.80 -14.69
C ASP A 88 5.08 5.23 -14.26
N LYS A 89 5.73 5.85 -13.27
CA LYS A 89 6.96 5.36 -12.67
C LYS A 89 6.63 4.62 -11.37
N SER A 90 7.11 3.39 -11.25
CA SER A 90 6.98 2.62 -10.01
C SER A 90 7.66 3.36 -8.86
N ILE A 91 7.00 3.45 -7.71
CA ILE A 91 7.54 4.05 -6.48
C ILE A 91 8.20 3.02 -5.57
N ALA A 92 7.87 1.74 -5.76
CA ALA A 92 8.51 0.62 -5.09
C ALA A 92 8.38 -0.65 -5.94
N ASP A 93 9.33 -1.56 -5.79
CA ASP A 93 9.21 -2.94 -6.25
C ASP A 93 9.30 -3.87 -5.04
N ALA A 94 8.70 -5.03 -5.14
CA ALA A 94 8.75 -6.04 -4.10
C ALA A 94 8.85 -7.46 -4.65
N GLU A 95 9.45 -8.33 -3.85
CA GLU A 95 9.48 -9.77 -4.09
C GLU A 95 8.94 -10.52 -2.87
N MET A 96 7.98 -11.40 -3.11
CA MET A 96 7.37 -12.24 -2.09
C MET A 96 8.20 -13.51 -1.90
N ASN A 97 8.55 -13.79 -0.65
CA ASN A 97 9.29 -14.98 -0.24
C ASN A 97 8.61 -15.60 0.99
N GLY A 98 7.67 -16.52 0.75
CA GLY A 98 6.85 -17.14 1.78
C GLY A 98 6.01 -16.12 2.53
N ASN A 99 6.28 -15.98 3.84
CA ASN A 99 5.58 -15.01 4.72
C ASN A 99 6.27 -13.65 4.81
N ASN A 100 7.21 -13.36 3.92
CA ASN A 100 7.94 -12.11 3.87
C ASN A 100 7.80 -11.43 2.51
N ILE A 101 7.84 -10.10 2.53
CA ILE A 101 7.98 -9.28 1.33
C ILE A 101 9.29 -8.50 1.46
N ASN A 102 10.19 -8.65 0.49
CA ASN A 102 11.36 -7.78 0.37
C ASN A 102 10.98 -6.59 -0.52
N LEU A 103 10.85 -5.40 0.09
CA LEU A 103 10.45 -4.17 -0.57
C LEU A 103 11.67 -3.30 -0.86
N SER A 104 11.83 -2.89 -2.12
CA SER A 104 12.78 -1.86 -2.56
C SER A 104 12.02 -0.57 -2.83
N TRP A 105 12.09 0.36 -1.87
CA TRP A 105 11.53 1.71 -1.99
C TRP A 105 12.39 2.56 -2.94
N LYS A 106 11.74 3.24 -3.89
CA LYS A 106 12.41 4.14 -4.85
C LYS A 106 12.16 5.61 -4.52
N GLY A 107 11.03 5.95 -3.89
CA GLY A 107 10.58 7.32 -3.69
C GLY A 107 9.51 7.77 -4.70
N PHE A 108 9.12 9.03 -4.63
CA PHE A 108 8.22 9.64 -5.60
C PHE A 108 9.02 10.19 -6.78
N PHE A 109 8.63 9.88 -8.02
CA PHE A 109 9.32 10.39 -9.19
C PHE A 109 8.77 11.77 -9.59
N GLU A 110 9.56 12.84 -9.38
CA GLU A 110 9.24 14.20 -9.84
C GLU A 110 9.45 14.31 -11.35
N LYS A 111 8.39 14.66 -12.08
CA LYS A 111 8.43 14.85 -13.54
C LYS A 111 9.29 16.06 -13.90
N SER A 112 9.15 17.17 -13.18
CA SER A 112 9.89 18.41 -13.45
C SER A 112 11.41 18.26 -13.27
N ALA A 113 11.84 17.53 -12.23
CA ALA A 113 13.25 17.36 -11.89
C ALA A 113 13.86 16.05 -12.41
N PHE A 114 13.04 15.17 -13.01
CA PHE A 114 13.42 13.87 -13.57
C PHE A 114 14.21 12.99 -12.59
N LYS A 115 13.78 12.96 -11.33
CA LYS A 115 14.46 12.23 -10.26
C LYS A 115 13.48 11.68 -9.24
N TYR A 116 13.91 10.67 -8.48
CA TYR A 116 13.19 10.24 -7.30
C TYR A 116 13.53 11.13 -6.09
N VAL A 117 12.50 11.52 -5.36
CA VAL A 117 12.56 12.26 -4.09
C VAL A 117 11.87 11.44 -2.99
N TRP A 118 11.98 11.88 -1.73
CA TRP A 118 11.43 11.14 -0.58
C TRP A 118 11.98 9.71 -0.44
N VAL A 119 13.26 9.55 -0.78
CA VAL A 119 13.94 8.25 -0.74
C VAL A 119 14.41 7.95 0.68
N SER A 120 14.96 8.94 1.39
CA SER A 120 15.55 8.83 2.73
C SER A 120 14.57 9.13 3.87
N GLU A 121 13.49 9.83 3.55
CA GLU A 121 12.48 10.32 4.50
C GLU A 121 11.36 9.29 4.75
N SER A 122 11.38 8.20 3.97
CA SER A 122 10.43 7.10 4.05
C SER A 122 10.77 6.15 5.20
N GLU A 123 9.75 5.55 5.80
CA GLU A 123 9.96 4.45 6.77
C GLU A 123 10.56 3.19 6.14
N PHE A 124 10.50 3.10 4.81
CA PHE A 124 11.07 2.02 4.02
C PHE A 124 12.51 2.27 3.59
N THR A 125 13.16 3.35 4.04
CA THR A 125 14.59 3.55 3.82
C THR A 125 15.36 2.43 4.53
N PRO A 126 16.12 1.60 3.78
CA PRO A 126 16.82 0.46 4.37
C PRO A 126 17.97 0.93 5.28
N PRO A 127 18.29 0.15 6.33
CA PRO A 127 19.50 0.39 7.13
C PRO A 127 20.77 0.23 6.28
N HIS A 128 21.87 0.86 6.71
CA HIS A 128 23.15 0.88 5.99
C HIS A 128 23.53 -0.51 5.42
N ASN A 129 23.93 -0.53 4.14
CA ASN A 129 24.35 -1.71 3.36
C ASN A 129 23.24 -2.67 2.89
N LYS A 130 21.96 -2.26 2.94
CA LYS A 130 20.85 -3.02 2.33
C LYS A 130 20.15 -2.24 1.22
N ASN A 131 19.58 -2.97 0.25
CA ASN A 131 18.82 -2.41 -0.87
C ASN A 131 17.29 -2.59 -0.70
N ASN A 132 16.87 -3.27 0.36
CA ASN A 132 15.47 -3.56 0.64
C ASN A 132 15.19 -3.59 2.15
N VAL A 133 13.92 -3.44 2.48
CA VAL A 133 13.36 -3.69 3.80
C VAL A 133 12.47 -4.92 3.73
N THR A 134 12.49 -5.72 4.79
CA THR A 134 11.64 -6.91 4.88
C THR A 134 10.38 -6.56 5.65
N LEU A 135 9.23 -6.82 5.04
CA LEU A 135 7.92 -6.73 5.65
C LEU A 135 7.45 -8.14 6.01
N MET A 136 6.77 -8.25 7.15
CA MET A 136 6.10 -9.48 7.57
C MET A 136 4.58 -9.30 7.53
N ARG A 137 3.87 -10.40 7.27
CA ARG A 137 2.41 -10.42 7.34
C ARG A 137 1.96 -10.22 8.78
N CYS A 138 1.14 -9.21 9.01
CA CYS A 138 0.53 -8.96 10.32
C CYS A 138 -0.69 -9.87 10.52
N LYS A 139 -0.88 -10.31 11.77
CA LYS A 139 -2.03 -11.12 12.19
C LYS A 139 -3.13 -10.24 12.77
#